data_AF-A0A4R8V5A7-F1
#
_entry.id   AF-A0A4R8V5A7-F1
#
_cell.length_a   1.000
_cell.length_b   1.000
_cell.length_c   1.000
_cell.angle_alpha   90.00
_cell.angle_beta   90.00
_cell.angle_gamma   90.00
#
_symmetry.space_group_name_H-M   'P 1'
#
loop_
_entity.id
_entity.type
_entity.pdbx_description
1 polymer ?
#
loop_
_entity_poly.entity_id
_entity_poly.type
_entity_poly.pdbx_seq_one_letter_code
_entity_poly.pdbx_strand_id
1 'polypeptide(L)'
;MVLQTLSAESSFAPPVPVLGALDVSFNYRLGALGYLDFSRYSTPDRPIENNLGLRDQVAALEWVRANIRSFGGNPHNVTVFGESAGGNAIITLMATPAAHGLFARAIAQSPLSNAAYTSALTDEWAEHFVSVLGGDGAPNDLLTSAEVSAATYGSGFCPDCDL
;
A
#
# COMPACT_ATOMS: atom_id res chain seq x y z
N MET A 1 2.57 -5.73 -20.92
CA MET A 1 2.63 -6.29 -19.56
C MET A 1 1.51 -5.67 -18.77
N VAL A 2 0.82 -6.49 -17.99
CA VAL A 2 -0.25 -6.09 -17.10
C VAL A 2 0.22 -6.33 -15.66
N LEU A 3 0.15 -5.32 -14.80
CA LEU A 3 0.56 -5.40 -13.41
C LEU A 3 -0.67 -5.30 -12.50
N GLN A 4 -0.96 -6.35 -11.74
CA GLN A 4 -2.09 -6.44 -10.82
C GLN A 4 -1.69 -6.03 -9.41
N THR A 5 -2.39 -5.05 -8.84
CA THR A 5 -2.37 -4.80 -7.39
C THR A 5 -3.38 -5.74 -6.72
N LEU A 6 -2.92 -6.72 -5.93
CA LEU A 6 -3.81 -7.61 -5.20
C LEU A 6 -4.31 -6.93 -3.91
N SER A 7 -5.62 -6.92 -3.67
CA SER A 7 -6.16 -6.79 -2.31
C SER A 7 -6.26 -8.19 -1.69
N ALA A 8 -6.40 -8.28 -0.36
CA ALA A 8 -6.39 -9.52 0.43
C ALA A 8 -7.42 -10.60 -0.01
N GLU A 9 -8.31 -10.30 -0.95
CA GLU A 9 -9.39 -11.16 -1.41
C GLU A 9 -9.15 -11.77 -2.80
N SER A 10 -8.04 -11.48 -3.48
CA SER A 10 -7.79 -12.00 -4.83
C SER A 10 -6.90 -13.26 -4.80
N SER A 11 -7.52 -14.39 -5.10
CA SER A 11 -6.89 -15.71 -5.17
C SER A 11 -5.73 -15.74 -6.17
N PHE A 12 -4.66 -16.45 -5.79
CA PHE A 12 -3.47 -16.71 -6.60
C PHE A 12 -3.86 -17.43 -7.90
N ALA A 13 -4.05 -16.65 -8.97
CA ALA A 13 -4.17 -17.20 -10.31
C ALA A 13 -2.77 -17.48 -10.85
N PRO A 14 -2.49 -18.68 -11.41
CA PRO A 14 -1.25 -18.88 -12.17
C PRO A 14 -1.21 -17.89 -13.33
N PRO A 15 -0.02 -17.48 -13.82
CA PRO A 15 0.09 -16.54 -14.93
C PRO A 15 -0.61 -17.14 -16.16
N VAL A 16 -1.84 -16.70 -16.41
CA VAL A 16 -2.59 -17.10 -17.59
C VAL A 16 -2.05 -16.25 -18.74
N PRO A 17 -1.69 -16.85 -19.90
CA PRO A 17 -1.37 -16.07 -21.08
C PRO A 17 -2.65 -15.39 -21.57
N VAL A 18 -2.94 -14.19 -21.06
CA VAL A 18 -3.97 -13.33 -21.62
C VAL A 18 -3.38 -12.74 -22.89
N LEU A 19 -3.70 -13.33 -24.05
CA LEU A 19 -3.54 -12.70 -25.38
C LEU A 19 -2.15 -12.06 -25.63
N GLY A 20 -1.07 -12.80 -25.42
CA GLY A 20 0.29 -12.29 -25.70
C GLY A 20 0.80 -11.21 -24.74
N ALA A 21 0.20 -11.09 -23.54
CA ALA A 21 0.69 -10.25 -22.46
C ALA A 21 1.37 -11.07 -21.35
N LEU A 22 2.31 -10.43 -20.64
CA LEU A 22 2.82 -10.90 -19.36
C LEU A 22 1.99 -10.29 -18.24
N ASP A 23 1.48 -11.13 -17.36
CA ASP A 23 0.85 -10.75 -16.11
C ASP A 23 1.87 -10.79 -14.96
N VAL A 24 1.85 -9.76 -14.12
CA VAL A 24 2.68 -9.65 -12.93
C VAL A 24 1.76 -9.29 -11.78
N SER A 25 1.78 -10.08 -10.72
CA SER A 25 1.12 -9.78 -9.46
C SER A 25 2.14 -9.69 -8.34
N PHE A 26 1.87 -8.85 -7.34
CA PHE A 26 2.81 -8.60 -6.25
C PHE A 26 2.06 -8.26 -4.96
N ASN A 27 2.74 -8.49 -3.84
CA ASN A 27 2.27 -8.12 -2.51
C ASN A 27 2.86 -6.76 -2.10
N TYR A 28 2.13 -6.02 -1.28
CA TYR A 28 2.57 -4.78 -0.63
C TYR A 28 2.06 -4.75 0.80
N ARG A 29 2.67 -3.93 1.67
CA ARG A 29 2.23 -3.79 3.06
C ARG A 29 0.80 -3.25 3.16
N LEU A 30 0.03 -3.80 4.09
CA LEU A 30 -1.38 -3.47 4.34
C LEU A 30 -1.56 -2.97 5.79
N GLY A 31 -2.74 -2.39 6.06
CA GLY A 31 -3.13 -1.94 7.40
C GLY A 31 -2.13 -0.94 7.99
N ALA A 32 -1.89 -1.04 9.30
CA ALA A 32 -0.99 -0.14 10.02
C ALA A 32 0.46 -0.19 9.52
N LEU A 33 0.91 -1.35 9.01
CA LEU A 33 2.26 -1.52 8.48
C LEU A 33 2.46 -0.86 7.10
N GLY A 34 1.36 -0.58 6.38
CA GLY A 34 1.40 -0.03 5.03
C GLY A 34 0.94 1.41 4.93
N TYR A 35 -0.11 1.79 5.66
CA TYR A 35 -0.88 3.01 5.38
C TYR A 35 -1.20 3.87 6.60
N LEU A 36 -0.86 3.45 7.82
CA LEU A 36 -1.02 4.33 8.98
C LEU A 36 0.19 5.27 9.07
N ASP A 37 -0.07 6.57 9.21
CA ASP A 37 0.96 7.58 9.27
C ASP A 37 1.40 7.83 10.72
N PHE A 38 2.63 7.41 11.06
CA PHE A 38 3.23 7.65 12.36
C PHE A 38 4.26 8.79 12.36
N SER A 39 4.25 9.66 11.34
CA SER A 39 5.23 10.74 11.19
C SER A 39 5.29 11.65 12.41
N ARG A 40 4.19 11.81 13.15
CA ARG A 40 4.16 12.57 14.41
C ARG A 40 5.06 12.02 15.53
N TYR A 41 5.40 10.74 15.48
CA TYR A 41 6.31 10.08 16.42
C TYR A 41 7.73 9.92 15.84
N SER A 42 7.94 10.40 14.62
CA SER A 42 9.24 10.41 13.96
C SER A 42 10.19 11.36 14.68
N THR A 43 11.42 10.92 14.91
CA THR A 43 12.48 11.73 15.52
C THR A 43 13.71 11.73 14.61
N PRO A 44 14.64 12.69 14.73
CA PRO A 44 15.86 12.69 13.93
C PRO A 44 16.70 11.40 14.07
N ASP A 45 16.77 10.86 15.29
CA ASP A 45 17.52 9.63 15.58
C ASP A 45 16.77 8.37 15.14
N ARG A 46 15.46 8.48 14.94
CA ARG A 46 14.58 7.38 14.54
C ARG A 46 13.48 7.88 13.61
N PRO A 47 13.81 8.10 12.33
CA PRO A 47 12.84 8.55 11.36
C PRO A 47 11.81 7.45 11.07
N ILE A 48 10.55 7.83 10.98
CA ILE A 48 9.47 6.96 10.54
C ILE A 48 8.95 7.45 9.19
N GLU A 49 8.91 6.55 8.21
CA GLU A 49 8.37 6.82 6.89
C GLU A 49 6.88 6.48 6.82
N ASN A 50 6.15 7.21 5.99
CA ASN A 50 4.73 6.99 5.72
C ASN A 50 4.49 6.42 4.32
N ASN A 51 3.23 6.05 4.05
CA ASN A 51 2.78 5.49 2.76
C ASN A 51 3.63 4.29 2.30
N LEU A 52 4.02 3.45 3.24
CA LEU A 52 4.89 2.29 3.03
C LEU A 52 4.32 1.30 2.00
N GLY A 53 3.01 1.07 2.01
CA GLY A 53 2.33 0.22 1.02
C GLY A 53 2.35 0.82 -0.39
N LEU A 54 2.26 2.14 -0.52
CA LEU A 54 2.42 2.83 -1.80
C LEU A 54 3.88 2.77 -2.28
N ARG A 55 4.84 2.94 -1.37
CA ARG A 55 6.28 2.80 -1.66
C ARG A 55 6.63 1.40 -2.15
N ASP A 56 6.03 0.37 -1.56
CA ASP A 56 6.19 -1.02 -2.04
C ASP A 56 5.69 -1.18 -3.48
N GLN A 57 4.58 -0.54 -3.85
CA GLN A 57 4.07 -0.57 -5.22
C GLN A 57 4.99 0.17 -6.20
N VAL A 58 5.57 1.30 -5.78
CA VAL A 58 6.59 2.01 -6.57
C VAL A 58 7.83 1.12 -6.75
N ALA A 59 8.32 0.49 -5.69
CA ALA A 59 9.45 -0.43 -5.76
C ALA A 59 9.17 -1.64 -6.67
N ALA A 60 7.94 -2.19 -6.62
CA ALA A 60 7.52 -3.25 -7.53
C ALA A 60 7.53 -2.78 -9.00
N LEU A 61 7.05 -1.57 -9.27
CA LEU A 61 7.08 -0.95 -10.59
C LEU A 61 8.51 -0.69 -11.10
N GLU A 62 9.42 -0.26 -10.21
CA GLU A 62 10.84 -0.10 -10.53
C GLU A 62 11.49 -1.45 -10.86
N TRP A 63 11.20 -2.49 -10.06
CA TRP A 63 11.66 -3.85 -10.33
C TRP A 63 11.16 -4.32 -11.69
N VAL A 64 9.89 -4.12 -11.98
CA VAL A 64 9.27 -4.46 -13.26
C VAL A 64 9.95 -3.73 -14.41
N ARG A 65 10.20 -2.42 -14.29
CA ARG A 65 10.91 -1.62 -15.30
C ARG A 65 12.33 -2.14 -15.56
N ALA A 66 13.03 -2.55 -14.51
CA ALA A 66 14.39 -3.07 -14.60
C ALA A 66 14.47 -4.50 -15.16
N ASN A 67 13.48 -5.35 -14.87
CA ASN A 67 13.63 -6.80 -15.04
C ASN A 67 12.72 -7.42 -16.11
N ILE A 68 11.59 -6.81 -16.46
CA ILE A 68 10.57 -7.52 -17.26
C ILE A 68 11.06 -7.92 -18.67
N ARG A 69 12.08 -7.24 -19.22
CA ARG A 69 12.67 -7.63 -20.51
C ARG A 69 13.16 -9.07 -20.51
N SER A 70 13.72 -9.54 -19.38
CA SER A 70 14.22 -10.91 -19.21
C SER A 70 13.10 -11.96 -19.25
N PHE A 71 11.86 -11.55 -19.03
CA PHE A 71 10.67 -12.41 -19.10
C PHE A 71 9.94 -12.29 -20.45
N GLY A 72 10.47 -11.50 -21.40
CA GLY A 72 9.84 -11.23 -22.69
C GLY A 72 8.89 -10.02 -22.71
N GLY A 73 8.90 -9.21 -21.65
CA GLY A 73 8.03 -8.02 -21.54
C GLY A 73 8.66 -6.76 -22.10
N ASN A 74 7.81 -5.76 -22.38
CA ASN A 74 8.26 -4.42 -22.75
C ASN A 74 8.06 -3.45 -21.56
N PRO A 75 9.13 -2.93 -20.93
CA PRO A 75 9.02 -2.01 -19.80
C PRO A 75 8.50 -0.62 -20.17
N HIS A 76 8.38 -0.30 -21.46
CA HIS A 76 7.73 0.93 -21.94
C HIS A 76 6.25 0.72 -22.28
N ASN A 77 5.74 -0.51 -22.13
CA ASN A 77 4.36 -0.89 -22.42
C ASN A 77 3.73 -1.62 -21.24
N VAL A 78 3.78 -0.96 -20.08
CA VAL A 78 3.20 -1.42 -18.82
C VAL A 78 1.81 -0.82 -18.66
N THR A 79 0.82 -1.67 -18.42
CA THR A 79 -0.50 -1.28 -17.95
C THR A 79 -0.63 -1.71 -16.50
N VAL A 80 -0.88 -0.78 -15.58
CA VAL A 80 -1.24 -1.11 -14.19
C VAL A 80 -2.75 -1.26 -14.07
N PHE A 81 -3.22 -2.22 -13.30
CA PHE A 81 -4.65 -2.37 -13.00
C PHE A 81 -4.91 -2.86 -11.58
N GLY A 82 -6.07 -2.50 -11.05
CA GLY A 82 -6.50 -2.88 -9.72
C GLY A 82 -7.97 -2.63 -9.49
N GLU A 83 -8.54 -3.37 -8.53
CA GLU A 83 -9.95 -3.31 -8.13
C GLU A 83 -10.08 -2.87 -6.67
N SER A 84 -11.11 -2.09 -6.35
CA SER A 84 -11.40 -1.61 -4.98
C SER A 84 -10.20 -0.88 -4.37
N ALA A 85 -9.59 -1.41 -3.30
CA ALA A 85 -8.35 -0.90 -2.72
C ALA A 85 -7.19 -0.86 -3.74
N GLY A 86 -7.13 -1.81 -4.67
CA GLY A 86 -6.22 -1.79 -5.81
C GLY A 86 -6.57 -0.69 -6.82
N GLY A 87 -7.86 -0.41 -7.03
CA GLY A 87 -8.29 0.74 -7.83
C GLY A 87 -7.81 2.07 -7.23
N ASN A 88 -7.87 2.19 -5.90
CA ASN A 88 -7.32 3.34 -5.15
C ASN A 88 -5.81 3.46 -5.34
N ALA A 89 -5.10 2.34 -5.23
CA ALA A 89 -3.68 2.29 -5.48
C ALA A 89 -3.33 2.80 -6.90
N ILE A 90 -4.09 2.40 -7.92
CA ILE A 90 -3.87 2.88 -9.30
C ILE A 90 -4.06 4.39 -9.42
N ILE A 91 -5.15 4.97 -8.90
CA ILE A 91 -5.36 6.42 -8.98
C ILE A 91 -4.32 7.20 -8.18
N THR A 92 -3.86 6.67 -7.04
CA THR A 92 -2.80 7.28 -6.23
C THR A 92 -1.46 7.22 -6.95
N LEU A 93 -1.12 6.10 -7.60
CA LEU A 93 0.09 5.98 -8.41
C LEU A 93 0.09 6.96 -9.59
N MET A 94 -1.05 7.19 -10.24
CA MET A 94 -1.17 8.22 -11.29
C MET A 94 -0.87 9.64 -10.78
N ALA A 95 -1.16 9.92 -9.52
CA ALA A 95 -0.88 11.20 -8.87
C ALA A 95 0.49 11.26 -8.15
N THR A 96 1.27 10.17 -8.15
CA THR A 96 2.53 10.06 -7.40
C THR A 96 3.73 10.41 -8.29
N PRO A 97 4.50 11.47 -7.98
CA PRO A 97 5.66 11.85 -8.80
C PRO A 97 6.73 10.76 -8.94
N ALA A 98 6.96 9.97 -7.89
CA ALA A 98 7.92 8.87 -7.92
C ALA A 98 7.52 7.73 -8.88
N ALA A 99 6.22 7.60 -9.20
CA ALA A 99 5.72 6.60 -10.14
C ALA A 99 5.73 7.11 -11.61
N HIS A 100 6.07 8.38 -11.84
CA HIS A 100 6.02 8.98 -13.16
C HIS A 100 6.93 8.26 -14.15
N GLY A 101 6.35 7.81 -15.27
CA GLY A 101 7.07 7.09 -16.32
C GLY A 101 7.36 5.62 -16.00
N LEU A 102 6.90 5.09 -14.87
CA LEU A 102 7.00 3.66 -14.56
C LEU A 102 5.92 2.81 -15.25
N PHE A 103 4.81 3.43 -15.66
CA PHE A 103 3.77 2.78 -16.45
C PHE A 103 3.22 3.68 -17.56
N ALA A 104 2.64 3.06 -18.58
CA ALA A 104 2.13 3.75 -19.78
C ALA A 104 0.60 3.89 -19.77
N ARG A 105 -0.11 2.97 -19.09
CA ARG A 105 -1.58 2.93 -19.03
C ARG A 105 -2.03 2.48 -17.64
N ALA A 106 -3.25 2.85 -17.28
CA ALA A 106 -3.85 2.54 -15.99
C ALA A 106 -5.31 2.11 -16.17
N ILE A 107 -5.76 1.13 -15.39
CA ILE A 107 -7.16 0.71 -15.28
C ILE A 107 -7.52 0.65 -13.79
N ALA A 108 -8.35 1.58 -13.32
CA ALA A 108 -8.86 1.58 -11.96
C ALA A 108 -10.31 1.08 -11.95
N GLN A 109 -10.55 -0.06 -11.31
CA GLN A 109 -11.88 -0.68 -11.21
C GLN A 109 -12.48 -0.37 -9.83
N SER A 110 -13.65 0.27 -9.81
CA SER A 110 -14.36 0.64 -8.58
C SER A 110 -13.50 1.37 -7.52
N PRO A 111 -12.71 2.41 -7.88
CA PRO A 111 -11.90 3.13 -6.90
C PRO A 111 -12.75 4.03 -5.99
N LEU A 112 -12.43 4.01 -4.71
CA LEU A 112 -12.77 5.04 -3.73
C LEU A 112 -11.87 6.27 -3.92
N SER A 113 -12.25 7.12 -4.88
CA SER A 113 -11.45 8.29 -5.31
C SER A 113 -11.17 9.36 -4.25
N ASN A 114 -11.83 9.31 -3.10
CA ASN A 114 -11.68 10.23 -1.98
C ASN A 114 -10.91 9.62 -0.78
N ALA A 115 -10.19 8.51 -0.97
CA ALA A 115 -9.33 7.90 0.06
C ALA A 115 -8.02 8.69 0.30
N ALA A 116 -8.14 10.01 0.49
CA ALA A 116 -7.07 10.91 0.87
C ALA A 116 -7.44 11.59 2.18
N TYR A 117 -6.60 11.40 3.20
CA TYR A 117 -6.87 11.85 4.57
C TYR A 117 -5.98 13.02 4.94
N THR A 118 -6.48 13.90 5.81
CA THR A 118 -5.70 15.03 6.33
C THR A 118 -4.71 14.53 7.39
N SER A 119 -3.61 15.26 7.58
CA SER A 119 -2.64 14.94 8.63
C SER A 119 -3.27 14.90 10.01
N ALA A 120 -4.22 15.81 10.29
CA ALA A 120 -4.96 15.83 11.55
C ALA A 120 -5.72 14.51 11.81
N LEU A 121 -6.40 13.97 10.80
CA LEU A 121 -7.12 12.71 10.94
C LEU A 121 -6.17 11.51 11.10
N THR A 122 -5.07 11.48 10.34
CA THR A 122 -4.08 10.41 10.47
C THR A 122 -3.35 10.46 11.81
N ASP A 123 -3.15 11.66 12.37
CA ASP A 123 -2.57 11.88 13.69
C ASP A 123 -3.45 11.29 14.80
N GLU A 124 -4.77 11.45 14.72
CA GLU A 124 -5.74 10.84 15.64
C GLU A 124 -5.70 9.30 15.56
N TRP A 125 -5.63 8.74 14.35
CA TRP A 125 -5.51 7.30 14.17
C TRP A 125 -4.20 6.73 14.70
N ALA A 126 -3.10 7.46 14.54
CA ALA A 126 -1.80 7.09 15.08
C ALA A 126 -1.80 7.05 16.60
N GLU A 127 -2.40 8.06 17.25
CA GLU A 127 -2.61 8.08 18.71
C GLU A 127 -3.43 6.88 19.18
N HIS A 128 -4.57 6.64 18.53
CA HIS A 128 -5.44 5.53 18.88
C HIS A 128 -4.71 4.19 18.73
N PHE A 129 -3.97 4.01 17.63
CA PHE A 129 -3.20 2.78 17.41
C PHE A 129 -2.13 2.55 18.48
N VAL A 130 -1.35 3.58 18.84
CA VAL A 130 -0.35 3.48 19.91
C VAL A 130 -1.01 3.20 21.26
N SER A 131 -2.17 3.81 21.54
CA SER A 131 -2.95 3.50 22.74
C SER A 131 -3.37 2.03 22.79
N VAL A 132 -3.72 1.42 21.66
CA VAL A 132 -4.11 0.01 21.56
C VAL A 132 -2.92 -0.93 21.72
N LEU A 133 -1.72 -0.56 21.23
CA LEU A 133 -0.50 -1.35 21.45
C LEU A 133 -0.19 -1.53 22.94
N GLY A 134 -0.50 -0.52 23.75
CA GLY A 134 -0.22 -0.49 25.19
C GLY A 134 1.27 -0.40 25.52
N GLY A 135 1.57 -0.28 26.82
CA GLY A 135 2.94 -0.23 27.36
C GLY A 135 3.38 1.17 27.81
N ASP A 136 4.44 1.20 28.62
CA ASP A 136 4.94 2.43 29.28
C ASP A 136 6.10 3.12 28.52
N GLY A 137 6.35 2.69 27.28
CA GLY A 137 7.46 3.18 26.45
C GLY A 137 7.12 4.41 25.61
N ALA A 138 8.14 5.06 25.03
CA ALA A 138 7.91 6.10 24.05
C ALA A 138 7.19 5.51 22.81
N PRO A 139 6.27 6.24 22.16
CA PRO A 139 5.53 5.73 21.01
C PRO A 139 6.40 5.12 19.91
N ASN A 140 7.56 5.72 19.59
CA ASN A 140 8.44 5.18 18.55
C ASN A 140 9.07 3.83 18.94
N ASP A 141 9.29 3.58 20.25
CA ASP A 141 9.84 2.32 20.73
C ASP A 141 8.76 1.24 20.60
N LEU A 142 7.56 1.55 21.09
CA LEU A 142 6.40 0.66 21.03
C LEU A 142 6.09 0.22 19.60
N LEU A 143 6.16 1.13 18.62
CA LEU A 143 5.89 0.82 17.20
C LEU A 143 6.82 -0.24 16.60
N THR A 144 7.96 -0.53 17.23
CA THR A 144 8.95 -1.49 16.72
C THR A 144 9.16 -2.71 17.60
N SER A 145 8.75 -2.63 18.86
CA SER A 145 8.94 -3.70 19.84
C SER A 145 7.63 -4.40 20.21
N ALA A 146 6.48 -3.82 19.87
CA ALA A 146 5.19 -4.44 20.17
C ALA A 146 5.01 -5.75 19.39
N GLU A 147 4.35 -6.70 20.03
CA GLU A 147 3.95 -7.96 19.40
C GLU A 147 3.00 -7.69 18.22
N VAL A 148 3.24 -8.36 17.09
CA VAL A 148 2.44 -8.19 15.87
C VAL A 148 0.96 -8.56 16.12
N SER A 149 0.69 -9.46 17.08
CA SER A 149 -0.66 -9.79 17.51
C SER A 149 -1.40 -8.58 18.10
N ALA A 150 -0.73 -7.72 18.86
CA ALA A 150 -1.31 -6.47 19.37
C ALA A 150 -1.64 -5.49 18.22
N ALA A 151 -0.83 -5.49 17.17
CA ALA A 151 -1.04 -4.68 15.96
C ALA A 151 -2.13 -5.22 15.02
N THR A 152 -2.59 -6.45 15.20
CA THR A 152 -3.51 -7.14 14.25
C THR A 152 -4.83 -7.57 14.86
N TYR A 153 -4.94 -7.73 16.19
CA TYR A 153 -6.14 -8.23 16.86
C TYR A 153 -6.93 -7.17 17.65
N GLY A 154 -6.57 -5.89 17.54
CA GLY A 154 -7.10 -4.80 18.35
C GLY A 154 -8.33 -4.05 17.83
N SER A 155 -8.81 -4.31 16.60
CA SER A 155 -9.98 -3.61 16.05
C SER A 155 -11.12 -4.56 15.75
N GLY A 156 -11.84 -4.93 16.81
CA GLY A 156 -13.28 -5.11 16.65
C GLY A 156 -13.82 -3.91 15.89
N PHE A 157 -14.59 -4.20 14.85
CA PHE A 157 -15.42 -3.28 14.10
C PHE A 157 -15.96 -2.17 15.03
N CYS A 158 -15.67 -0.91 14.71
CA CYS A 158 -16.17 0.29 15.38
C CYS A 158 -17.68 0.14 15.69
N PRO A 159 -18.11 -0.01 16.95
CA PRO A 159 -19.52 -0.21 17.29
C PRO A 159 -20.37 1.05 17.09
N ASP A 160 -19.73 2.23 17.03
CA ASP A 160 -20.40 3.54 16.96
C ASP A 160 -20.29 4.20 15.57
N CYS A 161 -19.87 3.44 14.56
CA CYS A 161 -19.84 3.91 13.17
C CYS A 161 -21.19 3.65 12.49
N ASP A 162 -22.28 4.17 13.06
CA ASP A 162 -23.58 4.28 12.41
C ASP A 162 -23.68 5.67 11.74
N LEU A 163 -23.96 5.65 10.42
CA LEU A 163 -24.50 6.78 9.67
C LEU A 163 -25.93 7.08 10.11
#